data_AF-A0A1F3PTT5-F1
#
_entry.id   AF-A0A1F3PTT5-F1
#
_cell.length_a   1.000
_cell.length_b   1.000
_cell.length_c   1.000
_cell.angle_alpha   90.00
_cell.angle_beta   90.00
_cell.angle_gamma   90.00
#
_symmetry.space_group_name_H-M   'P 1'
#
loop_
_entity.id
_entity.type
_entity.pdbx_description
1 polymer ?
#
loop_
_entity_poly.entity_id
_entity_poly.type
_entity_poly.pdbx_seq_one_letter_code
_entity_poly.pdbx_strand_id
1 'polypeptide(L)' 'MKQKSALSFYLKLKRKQLKLTQEELALKAGVGLRFIREIEQGKTTMRMDKVNQVLQLFGMELGPQSINRKQNADEKS' A
#
# COMPACT_ATOMS: atom_id res chain seq x y z
N MET A 1 12.13 9.78 -8.48
CA MET A 1 10.72 9.45 -8.16
C MET A 1 10.72 8.09 -7.46
N LYS A 2 10.05 7.92 -6.30
CA LYS A 2 10.05 6.63 -5.58
C LYS A 2 9.18 5.60 -6.32
N GLN A 3 9.70 4.38 -6.48
CA GLN A 3 9.00 3.25 -7.08
C GLN A 3 7.76 2.92 -6.23
N LYS A 4 6.55 3.01 -6.82
CA LYS A 4 5.31 2.69 -6.11
C LYS A 4 5.07 1.18 -6.17
N SER A 5 5.05 0.52 -5.03
CA SER A 5 4.71 -0.90 -4.94
C SER A 5 3.26 -1.15 -5.38
N ALA A 6 2.96 -2.36 -5.88
CA ALA A 6 1.60 -2.78 -6.21
C ALA A 6 0.63 -2.55 -5.04
N LEU A 7 1.09 -2.79 -3.80
CA LEU A 7 0.36 -2.50 -2.57
C LEU A 7 -0.01 -1.01 -2.44
N SER A 8 0.96 -0.10 -2.63
CA SER A 8 0.73 1.34 -2.51
C SER A 8 -0.28 1.86 -3.55
N PHE A 9 -0.20 1.33 -4.77
CA PHE A 9 -1.14 1.65 -5.84
C PHE A 9 -2.54 1.13 -5.50
N TYR A 10 -2.65 -0.14 -5.08
CA TYR A 10 -3.91 -0.77 -4.71
C TYR A 10 -4.62 -0.01 -3.59
N LEU A 11 -3.93 0.28 -2.49
CA LEU A 11 -4.53 0.97 -1.34
C LEU A 11 -4.98 2.39 -1.70
N LYS A 12 -4.18 3.12 -2.48
CA LYS A 12 -4.55 4.46 -2.96
C LYS A 12 -5.78 4.42 -3.88
N LEU A 13 -5.85 3.42 -4.76
CA LEU A 13 -6.98 3.23 -5.66
C LEU A 13 -8.25 2.89 -4.87
N LYS A 14 -8.20 1.94 -3.94
CA LYS A 14 -9.34 1.58 -3.08
C LYS A 14 -9.84 2.74 -2.24
N ARG A 15 -8.93 3.51 -1.64
CA ARG A 15 -9.28 4.73 -0.90
C ARG A 15 -10.05 5.72 -1.77
N LYS A 16 -9.56 5.99 -2.98
CA LYS A 16 -10.22 6.90 -3.93
C LYS A 16 -11.59 6.38 -4.39
N GLN A 17 -11.73 5.07 -4.63
CA GLN A 17 -13.02 4.46 -5.00
C GLN A 17 -14.08 4.67 -3.91
N LEU A 18 -13.66 4.60 -2.64
CA LEU A 18 -14.52 4.86 -1.49
C LEU A 18 -14.66 6.34 -1.13
N LYS A 19 -14.06 7.25 -1.92
CA LYS A 19 -14.06 8.70 -1.69
C LYS A 19 -13.54 9.11 -0.30
N LEU A 20 -12.65 8.32 0.29
CA LEU A 20 -12.08 8.61 1.60
C LEU A 20 -10.86 9.53 1.48
N THR A 21 -10.71 10.46 2.41
CA THR A 21 -9.46 11.17 2.66
C THR A 21 -8.42 10.23 3.30
N GLN A 22 -7.15 10.64 3.33
CA GLN A 22 -6.12 9.86 4.02
C GLN A 22 -6.37 9.78 5.53
N GLU A 23 -6.95 10.84 6.11
CA GLU A 23 -7.31 10.93 7.54
C GLU A 23 -8.45 9.98 7.88
N GLU A 24 -9.50 9.96 7.05
CA GLU A 24 -10.62 9.05 7.24
C GLU A 24 -10.20 7.58 7.11
N LEU A 25 -9.34 7.26 6.14
CA LEU A 25 -8.80 5.90 6.01
C LEU A 25 -7.97 5.51 7.23
N ALA A 26 -7.10 6.42 7.70
CA ALA A 26 -6.27 6.18 8.88
C ALA A 26 -7.13 5.92 10.12
N LEU A 27 -8.15 6.76 10.33
CA LEU A 27 -9.10 6.63 11.44
C LEU A 27 -9.87 5.31 11.38
N LYS A 28 -10.45 4.98 10.21
CA LYS A 28 -11.20 3.73 10.01
C LYS A 28 -10.32 2.49 10.23
N ALA A 29 -9.05 2.55 9.83
CA ALA A 29 -8.11 1.44 9.98
C ALA A 29 -7.52 1.35 11.40
N GLY A 30 -7.71 2.36 12.26
CA GLY A 30 -7.06 2.43 13.56
C GLY A 30 -5.54 2.55 13.47
N VAL A 31 -5.04 3.31 12.48
CA VAL A 31 -3.62 3.57 12.26
C VAL A 31 -3.34 5.08 12.22
N GLY A 32 -2.10 5.49 12.45
CA GLY A 32 -1.73 6.91 12.36
C GLY A 32 -1.75 7.43 10.91
N LEU A 33 -2.14 8.68 10.71
CA LEU A 33 -2.15 9.35 9.39
C LEU A 33 -0.80 9.25 8.65
N ARG A 34 0.30 9.37 9.39
CA ARG A 34 1.66 9.22 8.84
C ARG A 34 1.84 7.85 8.17
N PHE A 35 1.26 6.79 8.73
CA PHE A 35 1.36 5.45 8.19
C PHE A 35 0.69 5.36 6.80
N ILE A 36 -0.53 5.88 6.65
CA ILE A 36 -1.21 5.92 5.34
C ILE A 36 -0.42 6.73 4.31
N ARG A 37 0.15 7.88 4.71
CA ARG A 37 1.01 8.68 3.81
C ARG A 37 2.24 7.90 3.37
N GLU A 38 2.92 7.22 4.29
CA GLU A 38 4.09 6.40 3.99
C GLU A 38 3.75 5.21 3.08
N ILE A 39 2.60 4.55 3.28
CA ILE A 39 2.08 3.53 2.36
C ILE A 39 1.92 4.11 0.96
N GLU A 40 1.15 5.19 0.82
CA GLU A 40 0.78 5.73 -0.50
C GLU A 40 1.96 6.36 -1.25
N GLN A 41 3.00 6.76 -0.52
CA GLN A 41 4.27 7.22 -1.09
C GLN A 41 5.22 6.07 -1.46
N GLY A 42 4.85 4.82 -1.18
CA GLY A 42 5.65 3.65 -1.52
C GLY A 42 6.89 3.50 -0.64
N LYS A 43 6.78 3.72 0.68
CA LYS A 43 7.89 3.44 1.60
C LYS A 43 8.34 1.99 1.45
N THR A 44 9.67 1.78 1.40
CA THR A 44 10.30 0.49 1.13
C THR A 44 10.10 -0.52 2.26
N THR A 45 9.98 -0.04 3.49
CA THR A 45 9.82 -0.87 4.69
C THR A 45 8.57 -0.47 5.45
N MET A 46 7.72 -1.45 5.75
CA MET A 46 6.47 -1.29 6.48
C MET A 46 6.28 -2.48 7.43
N ARG A 47 5.59 -2.25 8.55
CA ARG A 47 5.25 -3.35 9.47
C ARG A 47 4.04 -4.11 8.92
N MET A 48 4.20 -5.42 8.77
CA MET A 48 3.20 -6.29 8.14
C MET A 48 1.85 -6.29 8.87
N ASP A 49 1.87 -6.32 10.21
CA ASP A 49 0.68 -6.24 11.07
C ASP A 49 -0.16 -5.01 10.74
N LYS A 50 0.49 -3.84 10.59
CA LYS A 50 -0.19 -2.58 10.29
C LYS A 50 -0.68 -2.49 8.85
N VAL A 51 0.02 -3.12 7.90
CA VAL A 51 -0.49 -3.22 6.53
C VAL A 51 -1.75 -4.08 6.49
N ASN A 52 -1.73 -5.24 7.16
CA ASN A 52 -2.90 -6.12 7.25
C ASN A 52 -4.07 -5.44 7.96
N GLN A 53 -3.83 -4.63 8.99
CA GLN A 53 -4.86 -3.83 9.66
C GLN A 53 -5.61 -2.89 8.67
N VAL A 54 -4.90 -2.28 7.73
CA VAL A 54 -5.52 -1.45 6.68
C VAL A 54 -6.22 -2.30 5.63
N LEU A 55 -5.61 -3.41 5.21
CA LEU A 55 -6.18 -4.32 4.19
C LEU A 55 -7.47 -5.01 4.65
N GLN A 56 -7.62 -5.28 5.94
CA GLN A 56 -8.83 -5.86 6.53
C GLN A 56 -10.08 -5.01 6.29
N LEU A 57 -9.94 -3.68 6.19
CA LEU A 57 -11.05 -2.79 5.82
C LEU A 57 -11.63 -3.10 4.43
N PHE A 58 -10.83 -3.73 3.58
CA PHE A 58 -11.20 -4.11 2.21
C PHE A 58 -11.41 -5.61 2.07
N GLY A 59 -11.42 -6.38 3.17
CA GLY A 59 -11.53 -7.83 3.15
C GLY A 59 -10.30 -8.52 2.56
N MET A 60 -9.12 -7.93 2.72
CA MET A 60 -7.86 -8.40 2.11
C MET A 60 -6.79 -8.63 3.18
N GLU A 61 -5.75 -9.37 2.80
CA GLU A 61 -4.53 -9.56 3.56
C GLU A 61 -3.29 -9.61 2.64
N LEU A 62 -2.10 -9.42 3.21
CA LEU A 62 -0.85 -9.60 2.49
C LEU A 62 -0.60 -11.09 2.20
N GLY A 63 -0.15 -11.36 0.97
CA GLY A 63 0.24 -12.70 0.55
C GLY A 63 1.38 -12.67 -0.47
N PRO A 64 2.04 -13.82 -0.69
CA PRO A 64 3.09 -13.94 -1.70
C PRO A 64 2.53 -13.69 -3.10
N GLN A 65 3.30 -12.99 -3.94
CA GLN A 65 3.00 -12.80 -5.36
C GLN A 65 4.21 -13.15 -6.23
N SER A 66 3.93 -13.68 -7.42
CA SER A 66 4.96 -14.01 -8.41
C SER A 66 5.69 -12.74 -8.87
N ILE A 67 7.01 -12.75 -8.83
CA ILE A 67 7.83 -11.66 -9.36
C ILE A 67 8.04 -11.90 -10.86
N ASN A 68 7.67 -10.94 -11.70
CA ASN A 68 8.01 -10.99 -13.12
C ASN A 68 9.51 -10.71 -13.29
N ARG A 69 10.31 -11.78 -13.42
CA ARG A 69 11.77 -11.69 -13.56
C ARG A 69 12.21 -11.02 -14.88
N LYS A 70 11.35 -10.96 -15.90
CA LYS A 70 11.69 -10.35 -17.21
C LYS A 70 11.68 -8.81 -17.20
N GLN A 71 10.86 -8.18 -16.37
CA GLN A 71 10.74 -6.71 -16.31
C GLN A 71 11.81 -6.03 -15.45
N ASN A 72 12.54 -6.78 -14.61
CA ASN A 72 13.56 -6.23 -13.70
C ASN A 72 14.97 -6.21 -14.31
N ALA A 73 15.17 -6.74 -15.52
CA ALA A 73 16.47 -6.77 -16.20
C ALA A 73 16.80 -5.45 -16.91
N ASP A 74 15.78 -4.66 -17.27
CA ASP A 74 15.94 -3.42 -18.04
C ASP A 74 16.22 -2.18 -17.16
N GLU A 75 16.08 -2.30 -15.83
CA GLU A 75 16.37 -1.20 -14.88
C GLU A 75 17.85 -1.18 -14.39
N LYS A 76 18.70 -2.09 -14.88
CA LYS A 76 20.12 -2.20 -14.50
C LYS A 76 21.11 -2.02 -15.66
N SER A 77 20.70 -1.47 -16.80
CA SER A 77 21.60 -1.04 -17.89
C SER A 77 21.57 0.47 -18.06
#